data_AF-A0A7W7PWJ0-F1
#
_entry.id   AF-A0A7W7PWJ0-F1
#
_cell.length_a   1.000
_cell.length_b   1.000
_cell.length_c   1.000
_cell.angle_alpha   90.00
_cell.angle_beta   90.00
_cell.angle_gamma   90.00
#
_symmetry.space_group_name_H-M   'P 1'
#
loop_
_entity.id
_entity.type
_entity.pdbx_description
1 polymer ?
#
loop_
_entity_poly.entity_id
_entity_poly.type
_entity_poly.pdbx_seq_one_letter_code
_entity_poly.pdbx_strand_id
1 'polypeptide(L)'
;MSDVALVRNPDMFERLPDAGLGKTARDVFDILQARQEPAGLVRITQKELAQRLGITVPSVSRAIGDLKDRGLVHPRTVHGKVQIHPLFAAYESAAHMVNHLKDQSTHLWPLNFPGKTVPLPAGTDPRSGTSFDPDPDGGEDAPLPEALPTLRLAG
;
A
#
# COMPACT_ATOMS: atom_id res chain seq x y z
N MET A 1 -0.36 -20.41 22.59
CA MET A 1 -0.20 -19.70 21.30
C MET A 1 -0.27 -18.24 21.63
N SER A 2 0.84 -17.51 21.51
CA SER A 2 0.85 -16.09 21.82
C SER A 2 -0.04 -15.38 20.80
N ASP A 3 -1.13 -14.77 21.29
CA ASP A 3 -2.02 -13.93 20.50
C ASP A 3 -1.27 -12.62 20.23
N VAL A 4 -0.39 -12.64 19.21
CA VAL A 4 0.37 -11.47 18.82
C VAL A 4 -0.61 -10.56 18.09
N ALA A 5 -0.97 -9.44 18.73
CA ALA A 5 -1.83 -8.43 18.13
C ALA A 5 -1.20 -7.93 16.83
N LEU A 6 -1.80 -8.28 15.70
CA LEU A 6 -1.31 -7.87 14.39
C LEU A 6 -1.53 -6.35 14.20
N VAL A 7 -0.50 -5.68 13.70
CA VAL A 7 -0.49 -4.27 13.35
C VAL A 7 -1.07 -4.08 11.95
N ARG A 8 -1.85 -3.01 11.77
CA ARG A 8 -2.46 -2.61 10.50
C ARG A 8 -2.05 -1.18 10.18
N ASN A 9 -2.19 -0.78 8.92
CA ASN A 9 -1.99 0.60 8.52
C ASN A 9 -3.22 1.45 8.92
N PRO A 10 -3.14 2.31 9.95
CA PRO A 10 -4.31 3.06 10.43
C PRO A 10 -4.85 4.00 9.35
N ASP A 11 -3.97 4.74 8.67
CA ASP A 11 -4.33 5.74 7.66
C ASP A 11 -5.11 5.12 6.49
N MET A 12 -4.73 3.90 6.08
CA MET A 12 -5.42 3.21 4.99
C MET A 12 -6.76 2.64 5.42
N PHE A 13 -6.88 2.17 6.67
CA PHE A 13 -8.14 1.64 7.19
C PHE A 13 -9.19 2.72 7.43
N GLU A 14 -8.78 3.95 7.77
CA GLU A 14 -9.69 5.11 7.82
C GLU A 14 -10.33 5.41 6.46
N ARG A 15 -9.65 5.05 5.36
CA ARG A 15 -10.15 5.19 3.99
C ARG A 15 -10.94 3.98 3.50
N LEU A 16 -11.00 2.88 4.25
CA LEU A 16 -11.78 1.70 3.86
C LEU A 16 -13.28 2.01 3.60
N PRO A 17 -13.96 2.90 4.33
CA PRO A 17 -15.34 3.28 4.02
C PRO A 17 -15.51 3.90 2.63
N ASP A 18 -14.48 4.60 2.12
CA ASP A 18 -14.50 5.18 0.77
C ASP A 18 -14.61 4.09 -0.31
N ALA A 19 -14.25 2.83 -0.03
CA ALA A 19 -14.36 1.73 -1.00
C ALA A 19 -15.81 1.40 -1.39
N GLY A 20 -16.81 1.89 -0.64
CA GLY A 20 -18.24 1.71 -0.99
C GLY A 20 -18.64 0.25 -1.13
N LEU A 21 -18.13 -0.61 -0.24
CA LEU A 21 -18.41 -2.05 -0.26
C LEU A 21 -19.88 -2.32 0.11
N GLY A 22 -20.55 -3.13 -0.71
CA GLY A 22 -21.84 -3.70 -0.32
C GLY A 22 -21.69 -4.61 0.91
N LYS A 23 -22.80 -4.86 1.61
CA LYS A 23 -22.82 -5.65 2.86
C LYS A 23 -22.08 -6.98 2.74
N THR A 24 -22.38 -7.76 1.70
CA THR A 24 -21.76 -9.07 1.49
C THR A 24 -20.26 -8.99 1.23
N ALA A 25 -19.79 -8.01 0.45
CA ALA A 25 -18.38 -7.80 0.20
C ALA A 25 -17.63 -7.40 1.48
N ARG A 26 -18.28 -6.58 2.32
CA ARG A 26 -17.74 -6.24 3.64
C ARG A 26 -17.64 -7.46 4.56
N ASP A 27 -18.72 -8.25 4.65
CA ASP A 27 -18.75 -9.47 5.47
C ASP A 27 -17.67 -10.47 5.02
N VAL A 28 -17.46 -10.63 3.71
CA VAL A 28 -16.36 -11.44 3.16
C VAL A 28 -15.00 -10.86 3.55
N PHE A 29 -14.80 -9.56 3.38
CA PHE A 29 -13.54 -8.90 3.72
C PHE A 29 -13.20 -9.05 5.20
N ASP A 30 -14.16 -8.89 6.10
CA ASP A 30 -13.94 -9.04 7.55
C ASP A 30 -13.49 -10.47 7.90
N ILE A 31 -14.03 -11.50 7.23
CA ILE A 31 -13.55 -12.89 7.40
C ILE A 31 -12.12 -13.07 6.88
N LEU A 32 -11.80 -12.49 5.72
CA LEU A 32 -10.44 -12.54 5.18
C LEU A 32 -9.45 -11.88 6.16
N GLN A 33 -9.83 -10.73 6.72
CA GLN A 33 -9.00 -9.99 7.68
C GLN A 33 -8.77 -10.76 8.99
N ALA A 34 -9.77 -11.49 9.47
CA ALA A 34 -9.67 -12.30 10.68
C ALA A 34 -8.81 -13.56 10.51
N ARG A 35 -8.58 -14.01 9.27
CA ARG A 35 -7.94 -15.30 8.96
C ARG A 35 -6.62 -15.19 8.22
N GLN A 36 -6.19 -13.98 7.90
CA GLN A 36 -4.95 -13.76 7.19
C GLN A 36 -3.75 -14.22 8.01
N GLU A 37 -2.79 -14.80 7.30
CA GLU A 37 -1.40 -14.83 7.72
C GLU A 37 -0.83 -13.40 7.64
N PRO A 38 0.27 -13.09 8.37
CA PRO A 38 0.98 -11.84 8.19
C PRO A 38 1.25 -11.55 6.71
N ALA A 39 1.20 -10.26 6.34
CA ALA A 39 1.30 -9.78 4.95
C ALA A 39 0.11 -10.16 4.04
N GLY A 40 -1.01 -10.65 4.59
CA GLY A 40 -2.31 -10.63 3.92
C GLY A 40 -2.68 -11.87 3.11
N LEU A 41 -1.92 -12.96 3.23
CA LEU A 41 -2.26 -14.22 2.59
C LEU A 41 -3.36 -14.94 3.38
N VAL A 42 -4.44 -15.34 2.70
CA VAL A 42 -5.54 -16.11 3.30
C VAL A 42 -5.71 -17.43 2.55
N ARG A 43 -5.57 -18.55 3.25
CA ARG A 43 -5.84 -19.90 2.69
C ARG A 43 -7.28 -20.28 2.98
N ILE A 44 -8.18 -19.94 2.05
CA ILE A 44 -9.61 -20.22 2.17
C ILE A 44 -10.25 -20.40 0.79
N THR A 45 -11.12 -21.39 0.66
CA THR A 45 -11.93 -21.59 -0.55
C THR A 45 -13.21 -20.76 -0.51
N GLN A 46 -13.78 -20.48 -1.70
CA GLN A 46 -15.08 -19.81 -1.79
C GLN A 46 -16.21 -20.65 -1.18
N LYS A 47 -16.08 -21.98 -1.21
CA LYS A 47 -17.02 -22.91 -0.58
C LYS A 47 -17.00 -22.76 0.94
N GLU A 48 -15.83 -22.66 1.55
CA GLU A 48 -15.70 -22.43 2.99
C GLU A 48 -16.22 -21.04 3.40
N LEU A 49 -15.93 -20.00 2.61
CA LEU A 49 -16.51 -18.67 2.81
C LEU A 49 -18.05 -18.71 2.78
N ALA A 50 -18.62 -19.39 1.79
CA ALA A 50 -20.06 -19.53 1.62
C ALA A 50 -20.70 -20.23 2.84
N GLN A 51 -20.11 -21.34 3.29
CA GLN A 51 -20.57 -22.07 4.47
C GLN A 51 -20.53 -21.21 5.74
N ARG A 52 -19.47 -20.41 5.92
CA ARG A 52 -19.31 -19.54 7.10
C ARG A 52 -20.31 -18.41 7.15
N LEU A 53 -20.57 -17.80 6.00
CA LEU A 53 -21.49 -16.69 5.87
C LEU A 53 -22.95 -17.12 5.76
N GLY A 54 -23.22 -18.42 5.59
CA GLY A 54 -24.58 -18.92 5.33
C GLY A 54 -25.15 -18.43 4.00
N ILE A 55 -24.30 -18.16 3.01
CA ILE A 55 -24.69 -17.66 1.68
C ILE A 55 -24.26 -18.63 0.58
N THR A 56 -24.68 -18.36 -0.65
CA THR A 56 -24.32 -19.19 -1.80
C THR A 56 -22.90 -18.90 -2.30
N VAL A 57 -22.25 -19.91 -2.89
CA VAL A 57 -20.92 -19.74 -3.54
C VAL A 57 -20.94 -18.67 -4.64
N PRO A 58 -21.98 -18.55 -5.50
CA PRO A 58 -22.10 -17.43 -6.44
C PRO A 58 -22.12 -16.06 -5.77
N SER A 59 -22.78 -15.91 -4.61
CA SER A 59 -22.77 -14.66 -3.86
C SER A 59 -21.38 -14.30 -3.34
N VAL A 60 -20.63 -15.29 -2.84
CA VAL A 60 -19.21 -15.10 -2.46
C VAL A 60 -18.36 -14.73 -3.66
N SER A 61 -18.57 -15.38 -4.81
CA SER A 61 -17.81 -15.12 -6.02
C SER A 61 -18.00 -13.67 -6.50
N ARG A 62 -19.24 -13.17 -6.52
CA ARG A 62 -19.54 -11.75 -6.79
C ARG A 62 -18.89 -10.81 -5.79
N ALA A 63 -19.02 -11.11 -4.49
CA ALA A 63 -18.41 -10.31 -3.43
C ALA A 63 -16.87 -10.24 -3.55
N ILE A 64 -16.21 -11.34 -3.90
CA ILE A 64 -14.76 -11.35 -4.20
C ILE A 64 -14.46 -10.54 -5.46
N GLY A 65 -15.32 -10.59 -6.48
CA GLY A 65 -15.25 -9.73 -7.66
C GLY A 65 -15.24 -8.26 -7.27
N ASP A 66 -16.21 -7.82 -6.46
CA ASP A 66 -16.28 -6.45 -5.96
C ASP A 66 -15.00 -6.06 -5.20
N LEU A 67 -14.47 -6.93 -4.35
CA LEU A 67 -13.22 -6.66 -3.63
C LEU A 67 -12.01 -6.52 -4.56
N LYS A 68 -11.97 -7.27 -5.67
CA LYS A 68 -10.94 -7.14 -6.70
C LYS A 68 -11.09 -5.84 -7.48
N ASP A 69 -12.31 -5.47 -7.84
CA ASP A 69 -12.60 -4.25 -8.56
C ASP A 69 -12.22 -3.00 -7.75
N ARG A 70 -12.32 -3.08 -6.41
CA ARG A 70 -11.82 -2.04 -5.49
C ARG A 70 -10.31 -2.10 -5.22
N GLY A 71 -9.64 -3.15 -5.67
CA GLY A 71 -8.21 -3.38 -5.41
C GLY A 71 -7.89 -3.85 -3.99
N LEU A 72 -8.88 -4.24 -3.18
CA LEU A 72 -8.66 -4.72 -1.81
C LEU A 72 -8.07 -6.15 -1.78
N VAL A 73 -8.31 -6.91 -2.84
CA VAL A 73 -7.81 -8.28 -3.04
C VAL A 73 -7.11 -8.35 -4.39
N HIS A 74 -6.07 -9.19 -4.47
CA HIS A 74 -5.31 -9.37 -5.70
C HIS A 74 -6.20 -9.87 -6.85
N PRO A 75 -6.11 -9.30 -8.06
CA PRO A 75 -7.00 -9.63 -9.17
C PRO A 75 -6.87 -11.10 -9.60
N ARG A 76 -5.64 -11.62 -9.58
CA ARG A 76 -5.35 -13.04 -9.82
C ARG A 76 -5.38 -13.80 -8.50
N THR A 77 -6.46 -14.51 -8.24
CA THR A 77 -6.59 -15.43 -7.11
C THR A 77 -6.27 -16.85 -7.56
N VAL A 78 -5.41 -17.53 -6.83
CA VAL A 78 -5.19 -18.98 -7.01
C VAL A 78 -6.30 -19.73 -6.28
N HIS A 79 -6.67 -20.92 -6.77
CA HIS A 79 -7.69 -21.73 -6.11
C HIS A 79 -7.32 -21.97 -4.63
N GLY A 80 -8.25 -21.66 -3.73
CA GLY A 80 -8.05 -21.80 -2.27
C GLY A 80 -7.11 -20.76 -1.63
N LYS A 81 -6.68 -19.73 -2.35
CA LYS A 81 -5.84 -18.66 -1.83
C LYS A 81 -6.36 -17.28 -2.24
N VAL A 82 -6.44 -16.39 -1.27
CA VAL A 82 -6.81 -15.00 -1.47
C VAL A 82 -5.70 -14.14 -0.89
N GLN A 83 -5.21 -13.18 -1.66
CA GLN A 83 -4.18 -12.24 -1.22
C GLN A 83 -4.82 -10.88 -1.01
N ILE A 84 -4.78 -10.37 0.23
CA ILE A 84 -5.22 -9.03 0.59
C ILE A 84 -4.15 -8.03 0.14
N HIS A 85 -4.59 -6.84 -0.26
CA HIS A 85 -3.70 -5.74 -0.60
C HIS A 85 -2.75 -5.43 0.57
N PRO A 86 -1.43 -5.28 0.36
CA PRO A 86 -0.47 -5.07 1.45
C PRO A 86 -0.84 -3.88 2.37
N LEU A 87 -1.35 -2.78 1.80
CA LEU A 87 -1.86 -1.64 2.58
C LEU A 87 -3.03 -1.95 3.52
N PHE A 88 -3.79 -3.02 3.26
CA PHE A 88 -4.91 -3.48 4.08
C PHE A 88 -4.61 -4.78 4.83
N ALA A 89 -3.42 -5.34 4.65
CA ALA A 89 -2.98 -6.54 5.35
C ALA A 89 -2.63 -6.23 6.82
N ALA A 90 -2.56 -7.28 7.61
CA ALA A 90 -2.08 -7.24 8.98
C ALA A 90 -0.65 -7.80 9.06
N TYR A 91 0.13 -7.27 9.98
CA TYR A 91 1.56 -7.50 10.12
C TYR A 91 1.92 -7.81 11.56
N GLU A 92 3.03 -8.52 11.77
CA GLU A 92 3.47 -8.87 13.13
C GLU A 92 3.94 -7.65 13.93
N SER A 93 4.40 -6.59 13.26
CA SER A 93 4.83 -5.34 13.87
C SER A 93 4.77 -4.18 12.88
N ALA A 94 4.83 -2.95 13.39
CA ALA A 94 4.94 -1.75 12.54
C ALA A 94 6.22 -1.74 11.69
N ALA A 95 7.34 -2.26 12.24
CA ALA A 95 8.59 -2.39 11.50
C ALA A 95 8.46 -3.39 10.33
N HIS A 96 7.82 -4.54 10.56
CA HIS A 96 7.53 -5.51 9.50
C HIS A 96 6.66 -4.88 8.40
N MET A 97 5.60 -4.13 8.78
CA MET A 97 4.77 -3.40 7.81
C MET A 97 5.58 -2.43 6.95
N VAL A 98 6.36 -1.54 7.59
CA VAL A 98 7.14 -0.53 6.86
C VAL A 98 8.18 -1.18 5.96
N ASN A 99 8.87 -2.22 6.44
CA ASN A 99 9.88 -2.93 5.64
C ASN A 99 9.23 -3.64 4.45
N HIS A 100 8.12 -4.35 4.66
CA HIS A 100 7.40 -5.00 3.57
C HIS A 100 6.90 -3.98 2.54
N LEU A 101 6.32 -2.84 2.96
CA LEU A 101 5.82 -1.83 2.03
C LEU A 101 6.93 -1.07 1.27
N LYS A 102 8.15 -1.00 1.83
CA LYS A 102 9.32 -0.39 1.17
C LYS A 102 10.08 -1.36 0.27
N ASP A 103 9.89 -2.66 0.45
CA ASP A 103 10.54 -3.69 -0.35
C ASP A 103 10.08 -3.57 -1.81
N GLN A 104 11.05 -3.47 -2.73
CA GLN A 104 10.78 -3.35 -4.17
C GLN A 104 10.13 -4.61 -4.74
N SER A 105 10.28 -5.75 -4.08
CA SER A 105 9.61 -7.01 -4.44
C SER A 105 8.14 -7.04 -4.03
N THR A 106 7.70 -6.14 -3.15
CA THR A 106 6.30 -6.04 -2.74
C THR A 106 5.46 -5.44 -3.85
N HIS A 107 4.67 -6.30 -4.47
CA HIS A 107 3.75 -5.86 -5.50
C HIS A 107 2.54 -5.15 -4.89
N LEU A 108 2.46 -3.83 -5.09
CA LEU A 108 1.25 -3.03 -4.82
C LEU A 108 0.46 -2.89 -6.12
N TRP A 109 -0.86 -3.07 -6.04
CA TRP A 109 -1.75 -2.91 -7.18
C TRP A 109 -2.73 -1.76 -6.96
N PRO A 110 -3.36 -1.23 -8.03
CA PRO A 110 -4.20 -0.05 -7.90
C PRO A 110 -5.40 -0.25 -6.97
N LEU A 111 -5.63 0.73 -6.09
CA LEU A 111 -6.86 0.86 -5.32
C LEU A 111 -7.85 1.71 -6.11
N ASN A 112 -9.10 1.25 -6.20
CA ASN A 112 -10.12 1.90 -6.99
C ASN A 112 -11.37 2.14 -6.15
N PHE A 113 -11.40 3.29 -5.48
CA PHE A 113 -12.54 3.70 -4.67
C PHE A 113 -13.45 4.61 -5.51
N PRO A 114 -14.77 4.38 -5.50
CA PRO A 114 -15.71 5.14 -6.31
C PRO A 114 -15.62 6.63 -5.95
N GLY A 115 -15.34 7.47 -6.95
CA GLY A 115 -15.26 8.94 -6.80
C GLY A 115 -13.97 9.49 -6.21
N LYS A 116 -12.99 8.64 -5.83
CA LYS A 116 -11.67 9.06 -5.35
C LYS A 116 -10.62 8.05 -5.81
N THR A 117 -9.81 8.41 -6.80
CA THR A 117 -8.57 7.66 -7.08
C THR A 117 -7.66 7.86 -5.89
N VAL A 118 -7.45 6.83 -5.07
CA VAL A 118 -6.43 6.88 -4.01
C VAL A 118 -5.09 6.73 -4.71
N PRO A 119 -4.22 7.76 -4.71
CA PRO A 119 -2.88 7.60 -5.25
C PRO A 119 -2.21 6.47 -4.47
N LEU A 120 -1.63 5.49 -5.17
CA LEU A 120 -0.69 4.60 -4.50
C LEU A 120 0.40 5.48 -3.87
N PRO A 121 0.95 5.12 -2.68
CA PRO A 121 2.12 5.81 -2.18
C PRO A 121 3.16 5.76 -3.28
N ALA A 122 3.45 6.93 -3.87
CA ALA A 122 4.47 7.03 -4.89
C ALA A 122 5.74 6.51 -4.25
N GLY A 123 6.30 5.43 -4.79
CA GLY A 123 7.68 5.07 -4.50
C GLY A 123 8.47 6.35 -4.69
N THR A 124 9.01 6.89 -3.60
CA THR A 124 9.70 8.17 -3.63
C THR A 124 10.88 7.99 -4.57
N ASP A 125 10.75 8.50 -5.79
CA ASP A 125 11.88 8.64 -6.68
C ASP A 125 12.84 9.60 -5.96
N PRO A 126 14.04 9.16 -5.56
CA PRO A 126 15.00 10.02 -4.86
C PRO A 126 15.50 11.19 -5.73
N ARG A 127 15.00 11.33 -6.97
CA ARG A 127 15.33 12.42 -7.90
C ARG A 127 14.25 13.50 -8.00
N SER A 128 13.08 13.34 -7.38
CA SER A 128 12.06 14.40 -7.34
C SER A 128 12.41 15.41 -6.24
N GLY A 129 13.21 16.40 -6.60
CA GLY A 129 13.64 17.48 -5.70
C GLY A 129 14.73 18.39 -6.27
N THR A 130 15.37 17.99 -7.38
CA THR A 130 16.30 18.87 -8.11
C THR A 130 15.66 19.37 -9.41
N SER A 131 14.52 20.05 -9.32
CA SER A 131 14.17 21.01 -10.37
C SER A 131 15.05 22.23 -10.15
N PHE A 132 16.23 22.19 -10.77
CA PHE A 132 17.00 23.38 -11.06
C PHE A 132 16.19 24.13 -12.11
N ASP A 133 15.50 25.18 -11.69
CA ASP A 133 14.78 26.10 -12.57
C ASP A 133 15.79 27.20 -12.96
N PRO A 134 16.36 27.21 -14.18
CA PRO A 134 17.18 28.33 -14.60
C PRO A 134 16.25 29.50 -14.91
N ASP A 135 16.11 30.38 -13.92
CA ASP A 135 15.44 31.68 -14.04
C ASP A 135 16.06 32.47 -15.22
N PRO A 136 15.28 32.96 -16.20
CA PRO A 136 15.79 33.86 -17.23
C PRO A 136 15.67 35.31 -16.76
N ASP A 137 16.80 36.02 -16.83
CA ASP A 137 17.02 37.46 -16.69
C ASP A 137 17.22 38.07 -15.29
N GLY A 138 18.44 38.60 -15.10
CA GLY A 138 18.65 39.88 -14.43
C GLY A 138 19.49 39.85 -13.15
N GLY A 139 20.83 39.93 -13.28
CA GLY A 139 21.68 40.15 -12.11
C GLY A 139 23.18 40.17 -12.37
N GLU A 140 23.65 41.31 -12.89
CA GLU A 140 24.92 41.99 -12.57
C GLU A 140 26.28 41.30 -12.85
N ASP A 141 27.14 42.05 -13.55
CA ASP A 141 28.55 41.76 -13.84
C ASP A 141 29.31 41.20 -12.63
N ALA A 142 29.88 40.00 -12.78
CA ALA A 142 30.87 39.49 -11.84
C ALA A 142 32.24 40.13 -12.15
N PRO A 143 32.84 40.95 -11.24
CA PRO A 143 34.26 41.25 -11.36
C PRO A 143 35.10 40.01 -11.05
N LEU A 144 36.20 39.89 -11.80
CA LEU A 144 37.20 38.82 -11.80
C LEU A 144 37.82 38.51 -10.41
N PRO A 145 38.39 37.30 -10.23
CA PRO A 145 38.79 36.82 -8.90
C PRO A 145 40.10 37.45 -8.43
N GLU A 146 40.10 38.08 -7.26
CA GLU A 146 41.32 38.47 -6.55
C GLU A 146 41.58 37.59 -5.33
N ALA A 147 42.79 37.02 -5.32
CA ALA A 147 43.57 36.52 -4.18
C ALA A 147 43.17 35.21 -3.47
N LEU A 148 43.91 34.15 -3.81
CA LEU A 148 44.16 32.99 -2.94
C LEU A 148 44.95 33.43 -1.70
N PRO A 149 44.50 33.15 -0.46
CA PRO A 149 45.38 33.25 0.70
C PRO A 149 46.35 32.07 0.73
N THR A 150 47.64 32.40 0.69
CA THR A 150 48.77 31.48 0.83
C THR A 150 48.84 30.98 2.27
N LEU A 151 48.33 29.77 2.55
CA LEU A 151 48.56 29.11 3.83
C LEU A 151 49.99 28.53 3.84
N ARG A 152 50.91 29.32 4.41
CA ARG A 152 52.27 28.88 4.74
C ARG A 152 52.26 27.95 5.95
N LEU A 153 53.08 26.91 5.83
CA LEU A 153 53.49 25.93 6.82
C LEU A 153 54.30 26.57 7.97
N ALA A 154 53.98 26.21 9.22
CA ALA A 154 54.89 26.21 10.38
C ALA A 154 54.20 25.41 11.53
N GLY A 155 54.82 24.45 12.20
CA GLY A 155 56.16 23.89 12.12
C GLY A 155 56.25 22.57 12.88
#